data_AF-A0A2E9LMY9-F1
#
_entry.id   AF-A0A2E9LMY9-F1
#
_cell.length_a   1.000
_cell.length_b   1.000
_cell.length_c   1.000
_cell.angle_alpha   90.00
_cell.angle_beta   90.00
_cell.angle_gamma   90.00
#
_symmetry.space_group_name_H-M   'P 1'
#
loop_
_entity.id
_entity.type
_entity.pdbx_description
1 polymer ?
#
loop_
_entity_poly.entity_id
_entity_poly.type
_entity_poly.pdbx_seq_one_letter_code
_entity_poly.pdbx_strand_id
1 'polypeptide(L)'
;IQELPFQKQSRYEPNMEPHVNLVCIECENVIDADTDRDVHDVVLGLRKQIADNSDFEVAWQRVDFYGLCPRCSEAKKRGELSEV
;
A
#
# COMPACT_ATOMS: atom_id res chain seq x y z
N ILE A 1 16.94 -4.25 -9.49
CA ILE A 1 16.61 -2.97 -8.83
C ILE A 1 15.31 -2.52 -9.46
N GLN A 2 14.20 -2.56 -8.73
CA GLN A 2 12.93 -2.04 -9.22
C GLN A 2 12.82 -0.60 -8.72
N GLU A 3 12.84 0.35 -9.64
CA GLU A 3 12.51 1.73 -9.33
C GLU A 3 11.01 1.78 -9.00
N LEU A 4 10.65 2.28 -7.83
CA LEU A 4 9.25 2.49 -7.45
C LEU A 4 8.85 3.89 -7.90
N PRO A 5 8.00 4.05 -8.92
CA PRO A 5 7.68 5.34 -9.50
C PRO A 5 6.58 6.02 -8.69
N PHE A 6 6.83 6.38 -7.43
CA PHE A 6 5.78 7.01 -6.63
C PHE A 6 6.32 8.27 -5.99
N GLN A 7 6.24 9.36 -6.75
CA GLN A 7 5.41 10.53 -6.45
C GLN A 7 5.95 11.75 -7.20
N LYS A 8 5.40 12.05 -8.38
CA LYS A 8 5.56 13.40 -8.98
C LYS A 8 4.79 14.46 -8.15
N GLN A 9 3.91 14.03 -7.24
CA GLN A 9 3.07 14.85 -6.38
C GLN A 9 2.86 14.16 -5.03
N SER A 10 2.87 14.96 -3.95
CA SER A 10 2.52 14.47 -2.61
C SER A 10 1.03 14.19 -2.51
N ARG A 11 0.67 13.02 -1.96
CA ARG A 11 -0.69 12.73 -1.50
C ARG A 11 -0.69 12.71 0.03
N TYR A 12 -1.75 13.25 0.63
CA TYR A 12 -1.92 13.31 2.08
C TYR A 12 -2.94 12.27 2.48
N GLU A 13 -2.58 11.41 3.43
CA GLU A 13 -3.44 10.39 4.02
C GLU A 13 -4.07 10.95 5.31
N PRO A 14 -5.39 11.20 5.37
CA PRO A 14 -6.05 11.64 6.60
C PRO A 14 -6.24 10.53 7.64
N ASN A 15 -6.21 9.26 7.23
CA ASN A 15 -6.38 8.12 8.12
C ASN A 15 -5.05 7.74 8.78
N MET A 16 -4.92 8.05 10.06
CA MET A 16 -3.74 7.70 10.84
C MET A 16 -3.86 6.33 11.53
N GLU A 17 -5.00 5.65 11.40
CA GLU A 17 -5.16 4.30 11.94
C GLU A 17 -4.34 3.29 11.13
N PRO A 18 -3.79 2.23 11.73
CA PRO A 18 -3.08 1.19 11.01
C PRO A 18 -3.98 0.51 9.96
N HIS A 19 -3.64 0.71 8.69
CA HIS A 19 -4.34 0.12 7.54
C HIS A 19 -3.34 -0.27 6.44
N VAL A 20 -3.85 -0.97 5.43
CA VAL A 20 -3.11 -1.39 4.26
C VAL A 20 -3.58 -0.60 3.05
N ASN A 21 -2.65 -0.01 2.31
CA ASN A 21 -2.94 0.66 1.05
C ASN A 21 -2.73 -0.27 -0.14
N LEU A 22 -3.63 -0.20 -1.11
CA LEU A 22 -3.49 -0.80 -2.44
C LEU A 22 -3.17 0.31 -3.44
N VAL A 23 -1.96 0.28 -4.01
CA VAL A 23 -1.47 1.29 -4.95
C VAL A 23 -1.47 0.73 -6.36
N CYS A 24 -2.23 1.39 -7.25
CA CYS A 24 -2.26 1.02 -8.66
C CYS A 24 -1.02 1.53 -9.39
N ILE A 25 -0.25 0.63 -10.01
CA ILE A 25 0.98 0.98 -10.73
C ILE A 25 0.72 1.70 -12.06
N GLU A 26 -0.50 1.61 -12.60
CA GLU A 26 -0.85 2.21 -13.89
C GLU A 26 -1.41 3.62 -13.79
N CYS A 27 -2.28 3.85 -12.80
CA CYS A 27 -2.98 5.13 -12.66
C CYS A 27 -2.73 5.81 -11.33
N GLU A 28 -1.84 5.26 -10.51
CA GLU A 28 -1.43 5.81 -9.20
C GLU A 28 -2.60 5.98 -8.21
N ASN A 29 -3.73 5.32 -8.47
CA ASN A 29 -4.87 5.32 -7.57
C ASN A 29 -4.54 4.52 -6.30
N VAL A 30 -4.82 5.10 -5.14
CA VAL A 30 -4.66 4.45 -3.84
C VAL A 30 -6.04 4.12 -3.29
N ILE A 31 -6.20 2.90 -2.78
CA ILE A 31 -7.45 2.42 -2.18
C ILE A 31 -7.09 1.71 -0.89
N ASP A 32 -7.81 1.99 0.19
CA ASP A 32 -7.72 1.21 1.42
C ASP A 32 -8.11 -0.23 1.11
N ALA A 33 -7.30 -1.19 1.55
CA ALA A 33 -7.69 -2.58 1.50
C ALA A 33 -8.88 -2.77 2.44
N ASP A 34 -9.97 -3.35 1.93
CA ASP A 34 -11.06 -3.84 2.77
C ASP A 34 -10.54 -5.08 3.50
N THR A 35 -10.13 -4.87 4.74
CA THR A 35 -9.47 -5.90 5.53
C THR A 35 -10.26 -6.18 6.80
N ASP A 36 -10.51 -7.47 7.05
CA ASP A 36 -11.06 -7.92 8.32
C ASP A 36 -10.11 -7.60 9.49
N ARG A 37 -10.64 -7.72 10.72
CA ARG A 37 -9.89 -7.46 11.97
C ARG A 37 -8.53 -8.19 12.04
N ASP A 38 -8.45 -9.39 11.48
CA ASP A 38 -7.23 -10.21 11.51
C ASP A 38 -6.04 -9.53 10.82
N VAL A 39 -6.26 -8.81 9.72
CA VAL A 39 -5.18 -8.11 9.00
C VAL A 39 -4.74 -6.86 9.76
N HIS A 40 -5.68 -6.16 10.40
CA HIS A 40 -5.35 -5.02 11.27
C HIS A 40 -4.43 -5.44 12.42
N ASP A 41 -4.72 -6.58 13.05
CA ASP A 41 -3.89 -7.16 14.12
C ASP A 41 -2.49 -7.56 13.61
N VAL A 42 -2.38 -8.05 12.38
CA VAL A 42 -1.08 -8.33 11.75
C VAL A 42 -0.25 -7.05 11.55
N VAL A 43 -0.87 -5.97 11.06
CA VAL A 43 -0.18 -4.68 10.84
C VAL A 43 0.32 -4.12 12.18
N LEU A 44 -0.52 -4.13 13.21
CA LEU A 44 -0.15 -3.73 14.57
C LEU A 44 0.94 -4.61 15.17
N GLY A 45 0.82 -5.93 14.99
CA GLY A 45 1.77 -6.91 15.49
C GLY A 45 3.17 -6.72 14.89
N LEU A 46 3.25 -6.39 13.60
CA LEU A 46 4.52 -6.09 12.93
C LEU A 46 5.22 -4.88 13.59
N ARG A 47 4.48 -3.77 13.81
CA ARG A 47 5.05 -2.59 14.49
C ARG A 47 5.57 -2.93 15.87
N LYS A 48 4.78 -3.69 16.64
CA LYS A 48 5.18 -4.12 17.98
C LYS A 48 6.46 -4.96 17.95
N GLN A 49 6.57 -5.93 17.03
CA GLN A 49 7.77 -6.76 16.91
C GLN A 49 9.02 -5.94 16.61
N ILE A 50 8.94 -4.92 15.75
CA ILE A 50 10.10 -4.05 15.46
C ILE A 50 10.49 -3.22 16.69
N ALA A 51 9.51 -2.64 17.39
CA ALA A 51 9.74 -1.84 18.58
C ALA A 51 10.32 -2.67 19.74
N ASP A 52 9.89 -3.92 19.90
CA ASP A 52 10.35 -4.79 21.00
C ASP A 52 11.76 -5.38 20.76
N ASN A 53 12.17 -5.52 19.50
CA ASN A 53 13.40 -6.24 19.12
C ASN A 53 14.50 -5.32 18.57
N SER A 54 14.38 -4.00 18.73
CA SER A 54 15.39 -3.05 18.30
C SER A 54 15.42 -1.80 19.16
N ASP A 55 16.55 -1.09 19.17
CA ASP A 55 16.69 0.23 19.79
C ASP A 55 16.07 1.36 18.92
N PHE A 56 15.26 1.00 17.91
CA PHE A 56 14.69 1.95 16.97
C PHE A 56 13.35 2.51 17.46
N GLU A 57 13.24 3.84 17.51
CA GLU A 57 11.99 4.53 17.84
C GLU A 57 11.06 4.61 16.62
N VAL A 58 10.01 3.77 16.60
CA VAL A 58 9.06 3.73 15.48
C VAL A 58 8.07 4.90 15.54
N ALA A 59 8.38 5.96 14.80
CA ALA A 59 7.52 7.15 14.67
C ALA A 59 6.20 6.89 13.92
N TRP A 60 6.23 6.17 12.80
CA TRP A 60 5.05 5.82 12.00
C TRP A 60 5.25 4.51 11.22
N GLN A 61 4.16 3.92 10.74
CA GLN A 61 4.15 2.72 9.91
C GLN A 61 3.18 2.95 8.74
N ARG A 62 3.53 2.41 7.57
CA ARG A 62 2.64 2.30 6.42
C ARG A 62 2.90 0.97 5.74
N VAL A 63 1.84 0.33 5.26
CA VAL A 63 1.91 -0.94 4.53
C VAL A 63 1.25 -0.74 3.18
N ASP A 64 2.05 -0.74 2.13
CA ASP A 64 1.57 -0.53 0.76
C ASP A 64 1.77 -1.81 -0.06
N PHE A 65 0.74 -2.24 -0.79
CA PHE A 65 0.82 -3.28 -1.81
C PHE A 65 0.61 -2.68 -3.20
N TYR A 66 1.49 -3.01 -4.14
CA TYR A 66 1.48 -2.48 -5.49
C TYR A 66 0.88 -3.48 -6.48
N GLY A 67 -0.05 -3.03 -7.31
CA GLY A 67 -0.73 -3.89 -8.29
C GLY A 67 -1.60 -3.11 -9.27
N LEU A 68 -2.65 -3.74 -9.79
CA LEU A 68 -3.63 -3.10 -10.68
C LEU A 68 -4.95 -2.92 -9.94
N CYS A 69 -5.48 -1.69 -9.93
CA CYS A 69 -6.86 -1.47 -9.48
C CYS A 69 -7.86 -2.15 -10.43
N PRO A 70 -9.12 -2.39 -10.02
CA PRO A 70 -10.11 -3.07 -10.85
C PRO A 70 -10.24 -2.46 -12.25
N ARG A 71 -10.25 -1.13 -12.34
CA ARG A 71 -10.32 -0.41 -13.62
C ARG A 71 -9.15 -0.74 -14.56
N CYS A 72 -7.93 -0.70 -14.05
CA CYS A 72 -6.71 -0.95 -14.86
C CYS A 72 -6.53 -2.45 -15.15
N SER A 73 -6.92 -3.33 -14.22
CA SER A 73 -6.93 -4.78 -14.45
C SER A 73 -7.87 -5.15 -15.60
N GLU A 74 -9.09 -4.60 -15.60
CA GLU A 74 -10.05 -4.82 -16.70
C GLU A 74 -9.58 -4.20 -18.02
N ALA A 75 -8.98 -3.01 -18.01
CA ALA A 75 -8.39 -2.41 -19.21
C ALA A 75 -7.26 -3.27 -19.79
N LYS A 76 -6.40 -3.83 -18.93
CA LYS A 76 -5.34 -4.76 -19.34
C LYS A 76 -5.91 -6.02 -19.97
N LYS A 77 -6.97 -6.61 -19.39
CA LYS A 77 -7.65 -7.79 -19.96
C LYS A 77 -8.27 -7.51 -21.34
N ARG A 78 -8.70 -6.28 -21.60
CA ARG A 78 -9.21 -5.82 -22.91
C ARG A 78 -8.10 -5.46 -23.92
N GLY A 79 -6.82 -5.53 -23.53
CA GLY A 79 -5.69 -5.16 -24.39
C GLY A 79 -5.49 -3.65 -24.57
N GLU A 80 -6.06 -2.83 -23.68
CA GLU A 80 -5.98 -1.36 -23.74
C GLU A 80 -4.73 -0.81 -23.02
N LEU A 81 -3.96 -1.67 -22.38
CA LEU A 81 -2.71 -1.35 -21.68
C LEU A 81 -1.61 -2.31 -22.15
N SER A 82 -0.39 -1.79 -22.33
CA SER A 82 0.80 -2.60 -22.59
C SER A 82 1.20 -3.43 -21.36
N GLU A 83 2.01 -4.46 -21.54
CA GLU A 83 2.61 -5.16 -20.39
C GLU A 83 3.44 -4.18 -19.54
N VAL A 84 3.34 -4.36 -18.23
CA VAL A 84 4.03 -3.57 -17.19
C VAL A 84 5.30 -4.30 -16.83
#